data_AF-A0A1V9Z5L3-F1
#
_entry.id   AF-A0A1V9Z5L3-F1
#
_cell.length_a   1.000
_cell.length_b   1.000
_cell.length_c   1.000
_cell.angle_alpha   90.00
_cell.angle_beta   90.00
_cell.angle_gamma   90.00
#
_symmetry.space_group_name_H-M   'P 1'
#
loop_
_entity.id
_entity.type
_entity.pdbx_description
1 polymer ?
#
loop_
_entity_poly.entity_id
_entity_poly.type
_entity_poly.pdbx_seq_one_letter_code
_entity_poly.pdbx_strand_id
1 'polypeptide(L)'
;MSLRHPDPYHVPESLKREFSPHELAEFVDQFKAFDTSGDGGIGAYKTSDVVLTPTALDVDELATMMASMNVQMERHEARNPLIALVDDNRSGQIEFHEFVRMMSNLRKGKSNKLSRFMQLAKQAFEIRREYLTTATTPIPGCRIEPFLQDMRQWHVHIDGPPGSAYEGGRFTFHFEFGHEYPYEPPALRLLTRIYHLNFVLLVDGSASAECLTQLWTPDWRSRDLIEKIQELLAEPDPALMDSIYNSSEARLHLQGLRYGGTTLRSFGWNCLNLYLTDRASYWQHAADTTAQYAMK
;
A
#
# COMPACT_ATOMS: atom_id res chain seq x y z
N MET A 1 41.18 34.63 0.62
CA MET A 1 40.57 34.21 1.90
C MET A 1 39.62 33.07 1.61
N SER A 2 40.04 31.84 1.85
CA SER A 2 39.22 30.65 1.57
C SER A 2 38.03 30.64 2.52
N LEU A 3 36.81 30.78 1.98
CA LEU A 3 35.58 30.57 2.72
C LEU A 3 35.60 29.12 3.20
N ARG A 4 35.74 28.90 4.51
CA ARG A 4 35.65 27.57 5.10
C ARG A 4 34.21 27.10 4.89
N HIS A 5 34.01 26.05 4.12
CA HIS A 5 32.73 25.34 4.12
C HIS A 5 32.42 24.94 5.57
N PRO A 6 31.21 25.21 6.10
CA PRO A 6 30.82 24.74 7.43
C PRO A 6 30.94 23.22 7.46
N ASP A 7 31.42 22.69 8.59
CA ASP A 7 31.64 21.25 8.76
C ASP A 7 30.33 20.49 8.46
N PRO A 8 30.29 19.62 7.42
CA PRO A 8 29.07 18.90 7.03
C PRO A 8 28.54 17.98 8.15
N TYR A 9 29.40 17.59 9.10
CA TYR A 9 29.04 16.76 10.24
C TYR A 9 28.87 17.57 11.54
N HIS A 10 28.40 18.81 11.41
CA HIS A 10 28.21 19.71 12.53
C HIS A 10 27.14 19.22 13.52
N VAL A 11 27.56 18.92 14.74
CA VAL A 11 26.66 18.64 15.87
C VAL A 11 26.22 19.95 16.53
N PRO A 12 24.90 20.23 16.66
CA PRO A 12 24.42 21.40 17.40
C PRO A 12 24.92 21.44 18.84
N GLU A 13 25.33 22.61 19.34
CA GLU A 13 25.84 22.79 20.71
C GLU A 13 24.86 22.33 21.81
N SER A 14 23.56 22.38 21.53
CA SER A 14 22.52 21.85 22.42
C SER A 14 22.60 20.33 22.60
N LEU A 15 23.05 19.59 21.57
CA LEU A 15 23.11 18.13 21.54
C LEU A 15 24.47 17.60 22.01
N LYS A 16 25.54 18.41 21.93
CA LYS A 16 26.88 18.05 22.46
C LYS A 16 26.90 17.78 23.97
N ARG A 17 25.92 18.29 24.70
CA ARG A 17 25.77 18.08 26.15
C ARG A 17 24.97 16.82 26.49
N GLU A 18 24.34 16.19 25.50
CA GLU A 18 23.45 15.05 25.70
C GLU A 18 24.13 13.71 25.39
N PHE A 19 25.12 13.71 24.50
CA PHE A 19 25.86 12.53 24.09
C PHE A 19 27.34 12.67 24.48
N SER A 20 27.98 11.55 24.78
CA SER A 20 29.42 11.54 25.02
C SER A 20 30.21 11.84 23.74
N PRO A 21 31.45 12.35 23.86
CA PRO A 21 32.32 12.57 22.69
C PRO A 21 32.56 11.30 21.85
N HIS A 22 32.51 10.12 22.48
CA HIS A 22 32.66 8.83 21.80
C HIS A 22 31.42 8.50 20.97
N GLU A 23 30.21 8.65 21.53
CA GLU A 23 28.96 8.41 20.80
C GLU A 23 28.80 9.37 19.62
N LEU A 24 29.19 10.64 19.79
CA LEU A 24 29.18 11.61 18.68
C LEU A 24 30.19 11.25 17.59
N ALA A 25 31.37 10.72 17.96
CA ALA A 25 32.35 10.25 16.99
C ALA A 25 31.84 9.01 16.23
N GLU A 26 31.18 8.06 16.92
CA GLU A 26 30.52 6.93 16.29
C GLU A 26 29.40 7.37 15.34
N PHE A 27 28.60 8.37 15.71
CA PHE A 27 27.58 8.92 14.81
C PHE A 27 28.18 9.61 13.59
N VAL A 28 29.29 10.33 13.75
CA VAL A 28 30.00 10.95 12.62
C VAL A 28 30.62 9.90 11.70
N ASP A 29 31.23 8.85 12.24
CA ASP A 29 31.82 7.76 11.45
C ASP A 29 30.74 6.92 10.75
N GLN A 30 29.62 6.67 11.44
CA GLN A 30 28.44 6.04 10.85
C GLN A 30 27.90 6.91 9.73
N PHE A 31 27.65 8.20 9.95
CA PHE A 31 27.09 9.10 8.93
C PHE A 31 28.03 9.31 7.72
N LYS A 32 29.35 9.38 7.94
CA LYS A 32 30.38 9.42 6.87
C LYS A 32 30.41 8.16 6.00
N ALA A 33 30.02 7.01 6.55
CA ALA A 33 29.92 5.78 5.76
C ALA A 33 28.74 5.80 4.78
N PHE A 34 27.75 6.68 5.00
CA PHE A 34 26.54 6.82 4.17
C PHE A 34 26.61 8.04 3.22
N ASP A 35 27.39 9.07 3.55
CA ASP A 35 27.67 10.23 2.69
C ASP A 35 28.67 9.89 1.57
N THR A 36 28.20 9.10 0.58
CA THR A 36 29.01 8.67 -0.58
C THR A 36 29.38 9.82 -1.52
N SER A 37 28.61 10.90 -1.51
CA SER A 37 28.90 12.16 -2.21
C SER A 37 29.95 13.02 -1.49
N GLY A 38 30.11 12.84 -0.17
CA GLY A 38 30.97 13.66 0.68
C GLY A 38 30.43 15.08 0.89
N ASP A 39 29.12 15.31 0.70
CA ASP A 39 28.46 16.61 0.75
C ASP A 39 27.68 16.88 2.04
N GLY A 40 27.60 15.91 2.95
CA GLY A 40 26.99 16.05 4.28
C GLY A 40 25.49 15.84 4.33
N GLY A 41 24.86 15.38 3.25
CA GLY A 41 23.43 15.11 3.14
C GLY A 41 23.14 13.70 2.64
N ILE A 42 22.00 13.12 3.06
CA ILE A 42 21.60 11.77 2.69
C ILE A 42 20.22 11.80 2.02
N GLY A 43 20.11 11.62 0.70
CA GLY A 43 18.79 11.49 0.07
C GLY A 43 18.73 11.34 -1.46
N ALA A 44 17.52 11.50 -2.00
CA ALA A 44 17.19 11.10 -3.36
C ALA A 44 17.86 12.00 -4.42
N TYR A 45 18.86 11.46 -5.12
CA TYR A 45 19.57 12.15 -6.21
C TYR A 45 18.62 12.81 -7.23
N LYS A 46 18.94 14.06 -7.57
CA LYS A 46 18.74 14.61 -8.92
C LYS A 46 20.00 14.31 -9.73
N THR A 47 19.89 13.53 -10.79
CA THR A 47 20.88 13.53 -11.88
C THR A 47 20.18 13.54 -13.23
N SER A 48 20.50 14.57 -14.00
CA SER A 48 20.27 14.67 -15.43
C SER A 48 20.98 13.54 -16.16
N ASP A 49 20.22 12.94 -17.07
CA ASP A 49 20.62 12.07 -18.19
C ASP A 49 20.92 10.59 -17.92
N VAL A 50 20.05 9.79 -18.58
CA VAL A 50 20.11 8.35 -18.92
C VAL A 50 19.54 7.36 -17.90
N VAL A 51 18.21 7.22 -18.00
CA VAL A 51 17.35 6.01 -17.86
C VAL A 51 17.79 4.95 -16.84
N LEU A 52 17.33 5.07 -15.59
CA LEU A 52 16.84 3.96 -14.77
C LEU A 52 15.71 4.46 -13.85
N THR A 53 14.58 3.74 -13.90
CA THR A 53 13.28 3.83 -13.19
C THR A 53 13.10 4.83 -12.02
N PRO A 54 12.04 5.67 -12.02
CA PRO A 54 11.60 6.43 -10.85
C PRO A 54 10.71 5.48 -9.99
N THR A 55 10.98 5.22 -8.71
CA THR A 55 10.47 6.01 -7.56
C THR A 55 11.12 5.64 -6.23
N ALA A 56 11.18 6.58 -5.27
CA ALA A 56 12.24 6.88 -4.27
C ALA A 56 12.14 6.24 -2.84
N LEU A 57 13.15 6.47 -1.91
CA LEU A 57 14.12 5.75 -0.89
C LEU A 57 15.13 4.57 -1.22
N ASP A 58 16.43 4.87 -1.20
CA ASP A 58 17.52 3.89 -1.36
C ASP A 58 17.94 3.15 -0.05
N VAL A 59 18.77 2.13 -0.19
CA VAL A 59 18.58 0.75 0.31
C VAL A 59 19.52 0.38 1.49
N ASP A 60 20.59 1.12 1.76
CA ASP A 60 21.49 0.84 2.90
C ASP A 60 20.99 1.41 4.26
N GLU A 61 20.08 2.38 4.22
CA GLU A 61 19.64 3.18 5.37
C GLU A 61 18.53 2.56 6.21
N LEU A 62 17.63 1.80 5.61
CA LEU A 62 16.63 1.03 6.37
C LEU A 62 17.27 -0.22 7.01
N ALA A 63 18.34 -0.74 6.41
CA ALA A 63 19.01 -1.98 6.82
C ALA A 63 19.74 -1.89 8.18
N THR A 64 20.37 -0.75 8.49
CA THR A 64 21.14 -0.58 9.77
C THR A 64 20.24 -0.26 10.97
N MET A 65 19.10 0.40 10.73
CA MET A 65 18.18 0.85 11.78
C MET A 65 17.37 -0.29 12.42
N MET A 66 17.04 -1.32 11.64
CA MET A 66 16.31 -2.49 12.11
C MET A 66 17.21 -3.50 12.84
N ALA A 67 18.50 -3.54 12.49
CA ALA A 67 19.47 -4.40 13.15
C ALA A 67 19.61 -4.10 14.67
N SER A 68 19.49 -2.83 15.11
CA SER A 68 19.58 -2.43 16.52
C SER A 68 18.30 -2.62 17.36
N MET A 69 17.22 -3.11 16.75
CA MET A 69 15.99 -3.56 17.44
C MET A 69 15.83 -5.10 17.43
N ASN A 70 16.89 -5.83 17.08
CA ASN A 70 16.94 -7.30 16.91
C ASN A 70 16.18 -7.83 15.67
N VAL A 71 16.04 -7.00 14.62
CA VAL A 71 15.39 -7.33 13.35
C VAL A 71 16.42 -7.24 12.22
N GLN A 72 16.83 -8.38 11.66
CA GLN A 72 17.72 -8.41 10.49
C GLN A 72 16.96 -7.95 9.25
N MET A 73 17.54 -7.03 8.49
CA MET A 73 16.86 -6.36 7.40
C MET A 73 17.80 -6.19 6.20
N GLU A 74 17.36 -6.69 5.06
CA GLU A 74 18.11 -6.66 3.80
C GLU A 74 17.83 -5.36 3.05
N ARG A 75 18.86 -4.96 2.31
CA ARG A 75 19.03 -3.71 1.56
C ARG A 75 17.78 -3.18 0.85
N HIS A 76 16.98 -4.02 0.21
CA HIS A 76 16.07 -3.58 -0.83
C HIS A 76 14.87 -2.68 -0.44
N GLU A 77 14.58 -2.40 0.84
CA GLU A 77 13.19 -2.12 1.26
C GLU A 77 12.87 -0.70 1.77
N ALA A 78 13.82 0.22 1.68
CA ALA A 78 13.69 1.56 2.25
C ALA A 78 12.66 2.48 1.58
N ARG A 79 12.25 2.29 0.30
CA ARG A 79 11.81 3.29 -0.73
C ARG A 79 10.46 4.11 -0.52
N ASN A 80 10.57 5.42 -0.19
CA ASN A 80 9.74 6.68 -0.29
C ASN A 80 8.96 7.48 0.80
N PRO A 81 8.27 6.96 1.82
CA PRO A 81 7.41 7.80 2.68
C PRO A 81 8.04 8.31 3.99
N LEU A 82 9.28 7.89 4.31
CA LEU A 82 9.89 8.10 5.63
C LEU A 82 10.73 9.37 5.77
N ILE A 83 11.47 9.74 4.73
CA ILE A 83 12.38 10.89 4.76
C ILE A 83 11.63 12.17 5.16
N ALA A 84 10.42 12.36 4.65
CA ALA A 84 9.57 13.53 4.93
C ALA A 84 9.13 13.70 6.41
N LEU A 85 9.28 12.67 7.26
CA LEU A 85 8.96 12.74 8.69
C LEU A 85 10.14 13.25 9.54
N VAL A 86 11.35 13.23 8.99
CA VAL A 86 12.63 13.53 9.69
C VAL A 86 13.35 14.72 9.07
N ASP A 87 13.16 14.96 7.78
CA ASP A 87 13.63 16.13 7.02
C ASP A 87 12.87 17.40 7.44
N ASP A 88 13.34 18.05 8.50
CA ASP A 88 12.75 19.25 9.10
C ASP A 88 12.85 20.45 8.14
N ASN A 89 13.90 20.48 7.31
CA ASN A 89 14.18 21.59 6.39
C ASN A 89 13.63 21.38 4.96
N ARG A 90 13.02 20.22 4.69
CA ARG A 90 12.43 19.82 3.40
C ARG A 90 13.43 19.80 2.25
N SER A 91 14.68 19.47 2.55
CA SER A 91 15.75 19.35 1.56
C SER A 91 15.57 18.14 0.63
N GLY A 92 14.70 17.19 1.00
CA GLY A 92 14.60 15.88 0.35
C GLY A 92 15.72 14.94 0.78
N GLN A 93 16.50 15.33 1.78
CA GLN A 93 17.62 14.60 2.36
C GLN A 93 17.53 14.66 3.89
N ILE A 94 18.15 13.70 4.58
CA ILE A 94 18.34 13.74 6.03
C ILE A 94 19.74 14.30 6.28
N GLU A 95 19.82 15.51 6.83
CA GLU A 95 21.09 16.11 7.23
C GLU A 95 21.55 15.56 8.60
N PHE A 96 22.86 15.56 8.87
CA PHE A 96 23.41 14.96 10.09
C PHE A 96 22.81 15.52 11.37
N HIS A 97 22.54 16.83 11.42
CA HIS A 97 21.93 17.46 12.60
C HIS A 97 20.45 17.06 12.81
N GLU A 98 19.74 16.67 11.75
CA GLU A 98 18.37 16.15 11.80
C GLU A 98 18.36 14.71 12.33
N PHE A 99 19.33 13.90 11.89
CA PHE A 99 19.60 12.56 12.41
C PHE A 99 19.94 12.58 13.91
N VAL A 100 20.86 13.46 14.36
CA VAL A 100 21.23 13.56 15.80
C VAL A 100 20.06 14.08 16.64
N ARG A 101 19.22 14.97 16.10
CA ARG A 101 17.98 15.45 16.76
C ARG A 101 16.94 14.33 16.90
N MET A 102 16.81 13.45 15.90
CA MET A 102 15.98 12.25 15.96
C MET A 102 16.44 11.31 17.09
N MET A 103 17.74 11.03 17.20
CA MET A 103 18.33 10.17 18.24
C MET A 103 18.18 10.75 19.66
N SER A 104 18.23 12.08 19.81
CA SER A 104 17.95 12.76 21.08
C SER A 104 16.48 12.58 21.51
N ASN A 105 15.54 12.67 20.57
CA ASN A 105 14.11 12.50 20.83
C ASN A 105 13.73 11.06 21.20
N LEU A 106 14.44 10.07 20.63
CA LEU A 106 14.38 8.64 20.98
C LEU A 106 14.69 8.40 22.46
N ARG A 107 15.87 8.85 22.89
CA ARG A 107 16.38 8.65 24.24
C ARG A 107 15.53 9.34 25.31
N LYS A 108 14.88 10.44 24.94
CA LYS A 108 13.98 11.19 25.81
C LYS A 108 12.56 10.60 25.90
N GLY A 109 12.24 9.56 25.13
CA GLY A 109 10.92 8.90 25.13
C GLY A 109 9.76 9.82 24.75
N LYS A 110 10.04 10.93 24.05
CA LYS A 110 9.10 12.07 23.90
C LYS A 110 8.31 12.10 22.58
N SER A 111 8.45 11.12 21.70
CA SER A 111 8.02 11.30 20.30
C SER A 111 7.03 10.24 19.79
N ASN A 112 5.73 10.61 19.76
CA ASN A 112 4.72 9.90 18.98
C ASN A 112 5.05 9.90 17.46
N LYS A 113 5.85 10.86 16.99
CA LYS A 113 6.26 10.96 15.58
C LYS A 113 7.20 9.83 15.16
N LEU A 114 8.07 9.37 16.06
CA LEU A 114 9.00 8.31 15.74
C LEU A 114 8.34 6.93 15.77
N SER A 115 7.48 6.66 16.75
CA SER A 115 6.66 5.44 16.73
C SER A 115 5.86 5.35 15.42
N ARG A 116 5.29 6.49 15.00
CA ARG A 116 4.61 6.61 13.71
C ARG A 116 5.56 6.42 12.51
N PHE A 117 6.77 6.97 12.55
CA PHE A 117 7.80 6.72 11.52
C PHE A 117 8.15 5.23 11.42
N MET A 118 8.41 4.56 12.55
CA MET A 118 8.71 3.14 12.58
C MET A 118 7.54 2.29 12.06
N GLN A 119 6.30 2.64 12.44
CA GLN A 119 5.10 1.98 11.94
C GLN A 119 4.98 2.14 10.42
N LEU A 120 5.13 3.37 9.90
CA LEU A 120 5.07 3.65 8.47
C LEU A 120 6.22 2.97 7.70
N ALA A 121 7.38 2.83 8.34
CA ALA A 121 8.55 2.18 7.74
C ALA A 121 8.32 0.69 7.58
N LYS A 122 7.90 0.05 8.67
CA LYS A 122 7.56 -1.37 8.68
C LYS A 122 6.47 -1.68 7.67
N GLN A 123 5.46 -0.83 7.58
CA GLN A 123 4.40 -0.96 6.59
C GLN A 123 4.93 -0.86 5.15
N ALA A 124 5.72 0.18 4.83
CA ALA A 124 6.26 0.39 3.49
C ALA A 124 7.16 -0.79 3.05
N PHE A 125 7.96 -1.29 3.99
CA PHE A 125 8.78 -2.49 3.85
C PHE A 125 7.90 -3.72 3.52
N GLU A 126 6.88 -3.98 4.36
CA GLU A 126 6.00 -5.13 4.18
C GLU A 126 5.28 -5.12 2.82
N ILE A 127 4.73 -3.97 2.41
CA ILE A 127 4.06 -3.81 1.10
C ILE A 127 5.07 -4.04 -0.04
N ARG A 128 6.27 -3.47 0.06
CA ARG A 128 7.32 -3.66 -0.95
C ARG A 128 7.76 -5.11 -1.05
N ARG A 129 7.98 -5.79 0.09
CA ARG A 129 8.29 -7.21 0.16
C ARG A 129 7.20 -8.05 -0.51
N GLU A 130 5.93 -7.76 -0.24
CA GLU A 130 4.81 -8.44 -0.88
C GLU A 130 4.82 -8.27 -2.40
N TYR A 131 5.00 -7.04 -2.89
CA TYR A 131 5.11 -6.77 -4.33
C TYR A 131 6.24 -7.58 -4.97
N LEU A 132 7.44 -7.58 -4.37
CA LEU A 132 8.58 -8.34 -4.90
C LEU A 132 8.35 -9.84 -4.87
N THR A 133 7.64 -10.33 -3.85
CA THR A 133 7.23 -11.75 -3.76
C THR A 133 6.30 -12.12 -4.90
N THR A 134 5.50 -11.18 -5.42
CA THR A 134 4.68 -11.45 -6.61
C THR A 134 5.50 -11.50 -7.91
N ALA A 135 6.67 -10.87 -7.95
CA ALA A 135 7.60 -11.00 -9.08
C ALA A 135 8.33 -12.35 -9.06
N THR A 136 8.72 -12.85 -7.89
CA THR A 136 9.40 -14.14 -7.74
C THR A 136 8.43 -15.32 -7.81
N THR A 137 7.23 -15.18 -7.25
CA THR A 137 6.17 -16.18 -7.25
C THR A 137 4.89 -15.54 -7.82
N PRO A 138 4.73 -15.49 -9.15
CA PRO A 138 3.55 -14.86 -9.77
C PRO A 138 2.25 -15.53 -9.35
N ILE A 139 1.20 -14.74 -9.16
CA ILE A 139 -0.16 -15.25 -8.98
C ILE A 139 -0.72 -15.55 -10.39
N PRO A 140 -1.14 -16.80 -10.69
CA PRO A 140 -1.65 -17.15 -12.01
C PRO A 140 -2.83 -16.26 -12.43
N GLY A 141 -2.81 -15.75 -13.67
CA GLY A 141 -3.87 -14.88 -14.17
C GLY A 141 -3.95 -13.51 -13.49
N CYS A 142 -2.92 -13.10 -12.73
CA CYS A 142 -2.88 -11.80 -12.09
C CYS A 142 -1.61 -11.01 -12.49
N ARG A 143 -1.77 -9.70 -12.66
CA ARG A 143 -0.66 -8.75 -12.87
C ARG A 143 -0.81 -7.57 -11.93
N ILE A 144 0.25 -7.22 -11.21
CA ILE A 144 0.29 -6.10 -10.26
C ILE A 144 1.16 -4.99 -10.82
N GLU A 145 0.61 -3.78 -10.83
CA GLU A 145 1.25 -2.54 -11.27
C GLU A 145 1.23 -1.53 -10.11
N PRO A 146 2.33 -1.37 -9.37
CA PRO A 146 2.40 -0.36 -8.33
C PRO A 146 2.47 1.03 -8.97
N PHE A 147 1.86 2.01 -8.31
CA PHE A 147 1.94 3.39 -8.74
C PHE A 147 3.36 3.87 -8.53
N LEU A 148 3.89 4.55 -9.54
CA LEU A 148 5.23 5.13 -9.47
C LEU A 148 5.31 6.02 -8.21
N GLN A 149 4.45 7.03 -8.10
CA GLN A 149 4.55 8.05 -7.05
C GLN A 149 4.30 7.53 -5.63
N ASP A 150 3.49 6.47 -5.47
CA ASP A 150 3.14 5.90 -4.17
C ASP A 150 3.03 4.37 -4.24
N MET A 151 4.00 3.67 -3.66
CA MET A 151 4.03 2.21 -3.61
C MET A 151 2.91 1.60 -2.75
N ARG A 152 2.15 2.41 -2.00
CA ARG A 152 0.94 2.00 -1.26
C ARG A 152 -0.32 1.99 -2.13
N GLN A 153 -0.19 2.26 -3.42
CA GLN A 153 -1.30 2.18 -4.37
C GLN A 153 -0.93 1.24 -5.51
N TRP A 154 -1.73 0.20 -5.71
CA TRP A 154 -1.51 -0.76 -6.79
C TRP A 154 -2.74 -0.82 -7.69
N HIS A 155 -2.49 -0.96 -9.00
CA HIS A 155 -3.44 -1.58 -9.91
C HIS A 155 -3.18 -3.08 -9.97
N VAL A 156 -4.21 -3.85 -9.66
CA VAL A 156 -4.19 -5.31 -9.73
C VAL A 156 -5.13 -5.74 -10.83
N HIS A 157 -4.58 -6.31 -11.89
CA HIS A 157 -5.35 -6.84 -13.02
C HIS A 157 -5.53 -8.33 -12.83
N ILE A 158 -6.77 -8.78 -12.72
CA ILE A 158 -7.13 -10.18 -12.54
C ILE A 158 -7.88 -10.65 -13.78
N ASP A 159 -7.35 -11.67 -14.43
CA ASP A 159 -7.99 -12.33 -15.55
C ASP A 159 -9.13 -13.21 -15.05
N GLY A 160 -10.26 -13.19 -15.75
CA GLY A 160 -11.42 -14.00 -15.36
C GLY A 160 -11.12 -15.50 -15.42
N PRO A 161 -11.53 -16.30 -14.41
CA PRO A 161 -11.24 -17.72 -14.35
C PRO A 161 -11.80 -18.49 -15.55
N PRO A 162 -11.07 -19.50 -16.07
CA PRO A 162 -11.57 -20.34 -17.16
C PRO A 162 -12.81 -21.14 -16.72
N GLY A 163 -13.77 -21.30 -17.61
CA GLY A 163 -15.04 -21.97 -17.34
C GLY A 163 -16.05 -21.13 -16.54
N SER A 164 -15.70 -19.89 -16.16
CA SER A 164 -16.62 -18.95 -15.53
C SER A 164 -17.24 -17.99 -16.56
N ALA A 165 -18.32 -17.30 -16.19
CA ALA A 165 -18.89 -16.23 -17.01
C ALA A 165 -17.94 -15.03 -17.23
N TYR A 166 -16.83 -15.00 -16.51
CA TYR A 166 -15.82 -13.94 -16.58
C TYR A 166 -14.64 -14.31 -17.49
N GLU A 167 -14.61 -15.54 -18.02
CA GLU A 167 -13.54 -16.03 -18.89
C GLU A 167 -13.25 -15.07 -20.05
N GLY A 168 -11.97 -14.83 -20.32
CA GLY A 168 -11.51 -13.89 -21.35
C GLY A 168 -11.53 -12.42 -20.92
N GLY A 169 -12.23 -12.09 -19.84
CA GLY A 169 -12.24 -10.76 -19.23
C GLY A 169 -10.98 -10.45 -18.42
N ARG A 170 -10.76 -9.15 -18.15
CA ARG A 170 -9.74 -8.61 -17.24
C ARG A 170 -10.35 -7.53 -16.34
N PHE A 171 -10.22 -7.74 -15.05
CA PHE A 171 -10.79 -6.90 -14.00
C PHE A 171 -9.68 -6.13 -13.31
N THR A 172 -9.73 -4.81 -13.35
CA THR A 172 -8.74 -3.94 -12.73
C THR A 172 -9.24 -3.49 -11.37
N PHE A 173 -8.51 -3.82 -10.32
CA PHE A 173 -8.75 -3.39 -8.95
C PHE A 173 -7.71 -2.34 -8.57
N HIS A 174 -8.14 -1.32 -7.84
CA HIS A 174 -7.28 -0.38 -7.14
C HIS A 174 -7.18 -0.80 -5.68
N PHE A 175 -5.96 -1.12 -5.26
CA PHE A 175 -5.62 -1.46 -3.88
C PHE A 175 -4.93 -0.25 -3.26
N GLU A 176 -5.44 0.23 -2.13
CA GLU A 176 -4.83 1.33 -1.38
C GLU A 176 -4.53 0.87 0.05
N PHE A 177 -3.25 0.75 0.38
CA PHE A 177 -2.82 0.25 1.69
C PHE A 177 -2.89 1.36 2.73
N GLY A 178 -3.84 1.28 3.65
CA GLY A 178 -4.04 2.23 4.76
C GLY A 178 -2.92 2.19 5.81
N HIS A 179 -2.89 3.13 6.76
CA HIS A 179 -1.81 3.25 7.77
C HIS A 179 -1.76 2.12 8.80
N GLU A 180 -2.86 1.38 8.94
CA GLU A 180 -2.97 0.26 9.88
C GLU A 180 -2.70 -1.10 9.21
N TYR A 181 -2.38 -1.13 7.91
CA TYR A 181 -1.98 -2.37 7.24
C TYR A 181 -0.72 -2.96 7.91
N PRO A 182 -0.68 -4.30 8.19
CA PRO A 182 -1.64 -5.34 7.82
C PRO A 182 -2.72 -5.65 8.87
N TYR A 183 -2.82 -4.89 9.95
CA TYR A 183 -3.90 -5.09 10.94
C TYR A 183 -5.28 -4.79 10.34
N GLU A 184 -5.36 -3.80 9.45
CA GLU A 184 -6.51 -3.54 8.59
C GLU A 184 -6.23 -3.91 7.13
N PRO A 185 -7.23 -4.37 6.36
CA PRO A 185 -7.05 -4.67 4.95
C PRO A 185 -6.76 -3.39 4.15
N PRO A 186 -6.13 -3.50 2.96
CA PRO A 186 -6.12 -2.41 2.00
C PRO A 186 -7.57 -2.06 1.59
N ALA A 187 -7.82 -0.79 1.29
CA ALA A 187 -9.05 -0.39 0.65
C ALA A 187 -9.07 -0.94 -0.79
N LEU A 188 -10.14 -1.64 -1.14
CA LEU A 188 -10.30 -2.32 -2.42
C LEU A 188 -11.41 -1.66 -3.23
N ARG A 189 -11.09 -1.24 -4.45
CA ARG A 189 -12.07 -0.74 -5.41
C ARG A 189 -11.90 -1.42 -6.76
N LEU A 190 -12.95 -2.10 -7.24
CA LEU A 190 -12.98 -2.65 -8.58
C LEU A 190 -13.34 -1.54 -9.58
N LEU A 191 -12.41 -1.21 -10.47
CA LEU A 191 -12.56 -0.17 -11.49
C LEU A 191 -13.28 -0.69 -12.74
N THR A 192 -13.06 -1.95 -13.11
CA THR A 192 -13.77 -2.58 -14.24
C THR A 192 -15.21 -2.88 -13.84
N ARG A 193 -16.17 -2.44 -14.67
CA ARG A 193 -17.58 -2.75 -14.45
C ARG A 193 -17.82 -4.26 -14.49
N ILE A 194 -18.51 -4.78 -13.48
CA ILE A 194 -18.83 -6.20 -13.34
C ILE A 194 -20.29 -6.39 -12.93
N TYR A 195 -20.85 -7.55 -13.28
CA TYR A 195 -22.09 -8.04 -12.69
C TYR A 195 -21.74 -9.24 -11.80
N HIS A 196 -21.68 -9.02 -10.48
CA HIS A 196 -21.25 -10.02 -9.50
C HIS A 196 -21.92 -9.75 -8.14
N LEU A 197 -22.22 -10.79 -7.35
CA LEU A 197 -22.96 -10.59 -6.09
C LEU A 197 -22.05 -10.05 -4.97
N ASN A 198 -20.79 -10.50 -4.92
CA ASN A 198 -19.81 -10.06 -3.93
C ASN A 198 -19.14 -8.70 -4.22
N PHE A 199 -19.43 -8.05 -5.37
CA PHE A 199 -18.88 -6.74 -5.71
C PHE A 199 -20.03 -5.73 -5.87
N VAL A 200 -20.18 -4.83 -4.90
CA VAL A 200 -21.32 -3.91 -4.82
C VAL A 200 -21.03 -2.65 -5.64
N LEU A 201 -21.82 -2.41 -6.68
CA LEU A 201 -21.70 -1.21 -7.52
C LEU A 201 -21.86 0.08 -6.69
N LEU A 202 -21.02 1.07 -6.99
CA LEU A 202 -20.98 2.41 -6.39
C LEU A 202 -21.50 3.47 -7.37
N VAL A 203 -21.78 4.67 -6.87
CA VAL A 203 -22.38 5.76 -7.66
C VAL A 203 -21.45 6.21 -8.80
N ASP A 204 -20.14 6.15 -8.57
CA ASP A 204 -19.11 6.49 -9.55
C ASP A 204 -18.90 5.42 -10.64
N GLY A 205 -19.64 4.30 -10.58
CA GLY A 205 -19.55 3.19 -11.52
C GLY A 205 -18.48 2.15 -11.19
N SER A 206 -17.69 2.36 -10.13
CA SER A 206 -16.80 1.34 -9.57
C SER A 206 -17.58 0.35 -8.70
N ALA A 207 -16.94 -0.70 -8.20
CA ALA A 207 -17.55 -1.60 -7.23
C ALA A 207 -16.69 -1.78 -5.97
N SER A 208 -17.35 -1.86 -4.81
CA SER A 208 -16.75 -2.16 -3.52
C SER A 208 -16.70 -3.66 -3.29
N ALA A 209 -15.61 -4.14 -2.68
CA ALA A 209 -15.45 -5.51 -2.22
C ALA A 209 -15.57 -5.59 -0.68
N GLU A 210 -16.49 -4.83 -0.08
CA GLU A 210 -16.66 -4.73 1.37
C GLU A 210 -16.86 -6.08 2.07
N CYS A 211 -17.41 -7.10 1.38
CA CYS A 211 -17.53 -8.43 1.97
C CYS A 211 -16.17 -9.09 2.27
N LEU A 212 -15.11 -8.73 1.55
CA LEU A 212 -13.76 -9.26 1.76
C LEU A 212 -13.11 -8.70 3.03
N THR A 213 -13.50 -7.50 3.48
CA THR A 213 -12.93 -6.92 4.71
C THR A 213 -13.32 -7.72 5.95
N GLN A 214 -14.45 -8.42 5.90
CA GLN A 214 -14.94 -9.29 6.98
C GLN A 214 -14.16 -10.59 7.11
N LEU A 215 -13.46 -11.00 6.04
CA LEU A 215 -12.60 -12.18 6.02
C LEU A 215 -11.16 -11.86 6.44
N TRP A 216 -10.80 -10.57 6.50
CA TRP A 216 -9.44 -10.15 6.77
C TRP A 216 -9.01 -10.53 8.18
N THR A 217 -7.84 -11.13 8.29
CA THR A 217 -7.11 -11.28 9.54
C THR A 217 -5.72 -10.67 9.40
N PRO A 218 -5.05 -10.27 10.49
CA PRO A 218 -3.69 -9.74 10.43
C PRO A 218 -2.63 -10.69 9.83
N ASP A 219 -2.98 -11.96 9.60
CA ASP A 219 -2.13 -12.95 8.93
C ASP A 219 -2.27 -12.90 7.40
N TRP A 220 -3.37 -12.35 6.88
CA TRP A 220 -3.60 -12.18 5.44
C TRP A 220 -2.70 -11.10 4.87
N ARG A 221 -2.38 -11.25 3.58
CA ARG A 221 -1.59 -10.34 2.77
C ARG A 221 -2.33 -10.01 1.49
N SER A 222 -1.78 -9.10 0.69
CA SER A 222 -2.35 -8.72 -0.61
C SER A 222 -2.60 -9.92 -1.52
N ARG A 223 -1.73 -10.93 -1.48
CA ARG A 223 -1.91 -12.21 -2.20
C ARG A 223 -3.20 -12.92 -1.82
N ASP A 224 -3.46 -13.11 -0.53
CA ASP A 224 -4.63 -13.86 -0.05
C ASP A 224 -5.93 -13.18 -0.50
N LEU A 225 -5.95 -11.83 -0.52
CA LEU A 225 -7.06 -11.08 -1.09
C LEU A 225 -7.25 -11.32 -2.59
N ILE A 226 -6.16 -11.33 -3.37
CA ILE A 226 -6.21 -11.56 -4.81
C ILE A 226 -6.70 -12.98 -5.10
N GLU A 227 -6.16 -13.98 -4.40
CA GLU A 227 -6.56 -15.38 -4.54
C GLU A 227 -8.04 -15.54 -4.13
N LYS A 228 -8.48 -14.86 -3.06
CA LYS A 228 -9.89 -14.86 -2.66
C LYS A 228 -10.79 -14.21 -3.71
N ILE A 229 -10.36 -13.14 -4.36
CA ILE A 229 -11.10 -12.53 -5.47
C ILE A 229 -11.24 -13.51 -6.64
N GLN A 230 -10.17 -14.23 -6.99
CA GLN A 230 -10.21 -15.25 -8.04
C GLN A 230 -11.18 -16.39 -7.71
N GLU A 231 -11.20 -16.85 -6.46
CA GLU A 231 -12.18 -17.82 -5.98
C GLU A 231 -13.61 -17.31 -6.15
N LEU A 232 -13.89 -16.07 -5.74
CA LEU A 232 -15.23 -15.49 -5.84
C LEU A 232 -15.69 -15.32 -7.29
N LEU A 233 -14.78 -14.92 -8.20
CA LEU A 233 -15.08 -14.86 -9.63
C LEU A 233 -15.40 -16.26 -10.19
N ALA A 234 -14.76 -17.31 -9.69
CA ALA A 234 -15.07 -18.68 -10.12
C ALA A 234 -16.42 -19.16 -9.55
N GLU A 235 -16.63 -18.97 -8.25
CA GLU A 235 -17.87 -19.35 -7.55
C GLU A 235 -18.28 -18.26 -6.54
N PRO A 236 -19.32 -17.48 -6.86
CA PRO A 236 -19.81 -16.43 -5.97
C PRO A 236 -20.35 -16.99 -4.65
N ASP A 237 -20.04 -16.34 -3.54
CA ASP A 237 -20.42 -16.78 -2.18
C ASP A 237 -21.53 -15.89 -1.60
N PRO A 238 -22.79 -16.35 -1.58
CA PRO A 238 -23.91 -15.56 -1.08
C PRO A 238 -23.85 -15.33 0.45
N ALA A 239 -23.18 -16.19 1.22
CA ALA A 239 -23.12 -16.07 2.67
C ALA A 239 -22.33 -14.82 3.11
N LEU A 240 -21.32 -14.42 2.33
CA LEU A 240 -20.56 -13.19 2.57
C LEU A 240 -21.40 -11.92 2.42
N MET A 241 -22.60 -12.03 1.82
CA MET A 241 -23.48 -10.90 1.59
C MET A 241 -24.57 -10.74 2.65
N ASP A 242 -24.69 -11.67 3.59
CA ASP A 242 -25.73 -11.62 4.62
C ASP A 242 -25.59 -10.39 5.51
N SER A 243 -24.38 -10.09 5.99
CA SER A 243 -24.11 -8.90 6.80
C SER A 243 -24.34 -7.59 6.05
N ILE A 244 -24.15 -7.60 4.71
CA ILE A 244 -24.30 -6.42 3.86
C ILE A 244 -25.76 -6.17 3.49
N TYR A 245 -26.56 -7.19 3.19
CA TYR A 245 -27.94 -6.99 2.76
C TYR A 245 -28.98 -7.16 3.86
N ASN A 246 -28.67 -7.93 4.91
CA ASN A 246 -29.61 -8.25 5.99
C ASN A 246 -29.37 -7.45 7.28
N SER A 247 -28.30 -6.63 7.40
CA SER A 247 -28.11 -5.75 8.56
C SER A 247 -29.04 -4.52 8.54
N SER A 248 -29.46 -4.09 9.73
CA SER A 248 -30.30 -2.90 9.95
C SER A 248 -29.63 -1.59 9.52
N GLU A 249 -28.30 -1.50 9.61
CA GLU A 249 -27.52 -0.32 9.22
C GLU A 249 -27.34 -0.21 7.70
N ALA A 250 -27.13 -1.33 7.00
CA ALA A 250 -27.09 -1.35 5.54
C ALA A 250 -28.45 -1.05 4.88
N ARG A 251 -29.55 -1.14 5.65
CA ARG A 251 -30.86 -0.62 5.21
C ARG A 251 -30.88 0.91 5.12
N LEU A 252 -30.14 1.62 5.96
CA LEU A 252 -30.14 3.09 6.04
C LEU A 252 -29.11 3.73 5.08
N HIS A 253 -27.89 3.18 4.99
CA HIS A 253 -26.82 3.76 4.16
C HIS A 253 -27.09 3.64 2.64
N LEU A 254 -27.64 2.52 2.19
CA LEU A 254 -27.87 2.23 0.75
C LEU A 254 -29.23 2.71 0.22
N GLN A 255 -30.12 3.22 1.08
CA GLN A 255 -31.45 3.72 0.68
C GLN A 255 -31.38 5.05 -0.10
N GLY A 256 -30.32 5.84 0.08
CA GLY A 256 -30.16 7.17 -0.54
C GLY A 256 -29.41 7.21 -1.87
N LEU A 257 -28.62 6.18 -2.21
CA LEU A 257 -27.71 6.20 -3.36
C LEU A 257 -28.37 5.60 -4.61
N ARG A 258 -28.41 6.36 -5.70
CA ARG A 258 -29.04 5.99 -6.98
C ARG A 258 -28.01 5.88 -8.09
N TYR A 259 -28.13 4.85 -8.94
CA TYR A 259 -27.43 4.71 -10.21
C TYR A 259 -28.44 4.32 -11.28
N GLY A 260 -28.51 5.07 -12.39
CA GLY A 260 -29.45 4.80 -13.48
C GLY A 260 -30.94 4.79 -13.09
N GLY A 261 -31.33 5.55 -12.05
CA GLY A 261 -32.72 5.60 -11.56
C GLY A 261 -33.10 4.51 -10.54
N THR A 262 -32.29 3.46 -10.41
CA THR A 262 -32.43 2.40 -9.40
C THR A 262 -31.53 2.66 -8.19
N THR A 263 -31.91 2.22 -6.98
CA THR A 263 -31.01 2.32 -5.83
C THR A 263 -29.88 1.31 -5.98
N LEU A 264 -28.65 1.65 -5.56
CA LEU A 264 -27.53 0.69 -5.57
C LEU A 264 -27.86 -0.58 -4.77
N ARG A 265 -28.70 -0.45 -3.73
CA ARG A 265 -29.31 -1.57 -3.00
C ARG A 265 -30.15 -2.48 -3.88
N SER A 266 -31.01 -1.92 -4.73
CA SER A 266 -31.85 -2.73 -5.64
C SER A 266 -31.00 -3.47 -6.66
N PHE A 267 -29.90 -2.90 -7.16
CA PHE A 267 -29.02 -3.60 -8.10
C PHE A 267 -28.31 -4.78 -7.43
N GLY A 268 -27.66 -4.56 -6.28
CA GLY A 268 -27.00 -5.63 -5.52
C GLY A 268 -27.96 -6.70 -5.03
N TRP A 269 -29.13 -6.30 -4.52
CA TRP A 269 -30.19 -7.24 -4.08
C TRP A 269 -30.79 -8.03 -5.24
N ASN A 270 -30.97 -7.40 -6.42
CA ASN A 270 -31.41 -8.12 -7.61
C ASN A 270 -30.36 -9.13 -8.08
N CYS A 271 -29.08 -8.76 -8.02
CA CYS A 271 -27.96 -9.65 -8.34
C CYS A 271 -27.95 -10.89 -7.42
N LEU A 272 -28.04 -10.69 -6.10
CA LEU A 272 -28.14 -11.78 -5.12
C LEU A 272 -29.40 -12.64 -5.34
N ASN A 273 -30.57 -12.02 -5.51
CA ASN A 273 -31.81 -12.77 -5.72
C ASN A 273 -31.75 -13.61 -6.99
N LEU A 274 -31.28 -13.04 -8.11
CA LEU A 274 -31.12 -13.79 -9.36
C LEU A 274 -30.15 -14.96 -9.15
N TYR A 275 -29.05 -14.76 -8.44
CA TYR A 275 -28.14 -15.87 -8.10
C TYR A 275 -28.82 -16.99 -7.31
N LEU A 276 -29.74 -16.66 -6.41
CA LEU A 276 -30.44 -17.64 -5.56
C LEU A 276 -31.65 -18.30 -6.25
N THR A 277 -32.35 -17.60 -7.14
CA THR A 277 -33.61 -18.06 -7.74
C THR A 277 -33.49 -18.48 -9.21
N ASP A 278 -32.57 -17.90 -9.95
CA ASP A 278 -32.35 -18.14 -11.39
C ASP A 278 -30.87 -17.97 -11.77
N ARG A 279 -30.06 -18.99 -11.43
CA ARG A 279 -28.62 -19.01 -11.72
C ARG A 279 -28.32 -18.86 -13.21
N ALA A 280 -29.18 -19.37 -14.10
CA ALA A 280 -28.95 -19.29 -15.53
C ALA A 280 -29.00 -17.83 -16.02
N SER A 281 -30.04 -17.10 -15.63
CA SER A 281 -30.13 -15.67 -15.93
C SER A 281 -29.01 -14.86 -15.26
N TYR A 282 -28.63 -15.19 -14.02
CA TYR A 282 -27.48 -14.55 -13.37
C TYR A 282 -26.20 -14.67 -14.21
N TRP A 283 -25.85 -15.88 -14.61
CA TRP A 283 -24.62 -16.14 -15.35
C TRP A 283 -24.67 -15.56 -16.77
N GLN A 284 -25.85 -15.51 -17.40
CA GLN A 284 -26.02 -14.83 -18.68
C GLN A 284 -25.71 -13.33 -18.56
N HIS A 285 -26.27 -12.64 -17.56
CA HIS A 285 -25.98 -11.22 -17.34
C HIS A 285 -24.50 -10.97 -17.00
N ALA A 286 -23.86 -11.87 -16.25
CA ALA A 286 -22.43 -11.82 -15.96
C ALA A 286 -21.57 -11.94 -17.23
N ALA A 287 -21.91 -12.88 -18.11
CA ALA A 287 -21.22 -13.07 -19.39
C ALA A 287 -21.42 -11.86 -20.32
N ASP A 288 -22.65 -11.37 -20.47
CA ASP A 288 -22.96 -10.22 -21.31
C ASP A 288 -22.22 -8.95 -20.83
N THR A 289 -22.18 -8.74 -19.50
CA THR A 289 -21.46 -7.61 -18.90
C THR A 289 -19.95 -7.74 -19.11
N THR A 290 -19.40 -8.95 -18.94
CA THR A 290 -17.97 -9.22 -19.19
C THR A 290 -17.60 -8.93 -20.64
N ALA A 291 -18.39 -9.43 -21.59
CA ALA A 291 -18.20 -9.20 -23.02
C ALA A 291 -18.22 -7.72 -23.39
N GLN A 292 -19.04 -6.93 -22.71
CA GLN A 292 -19.19 -5.50 -22.99
C GLN A 292 -18.09 -4.63 -22.37
N TYR A 293 -17.64 -4.92 -21.14
CA TYR A 293 -16.82 -3.98 -20.37
C TYR A 293 -15.45 -4.51 -19.93
N ALA A 294 -15.22 -5.82 -20.00
CA ALA A 294 -14.03 -6.45 -19.40
C ALA A 294 -13.15 -7.19 -20.42
N MET A 295 -13.54 -7.32 -21.69
CA MET A 295 -12.74 -8.03 -22.70
C MET A 295 -11.35 -7.39 -22.89
N LYS A 296 -10.33 -8.24 -22.98
CA LYS A 296 -8.91 -7.87 -23.18
C LYS A 296 -8.62 -7.28 -24.56
#